data_AF-A0A256FNB6-F1
#
_entry.id   AF-A0A256FNB6-F1
#
_cell.length_a   1.000
_cell.length_b   1.000
_cell.length_c   1.000
_cell.angle_alpha   90.00
_cell.angle_beta   90.00
_cell.angle_gamma   90.00
#
_symmetry.space_group_name_H-M   'P 1'
#
loop_
_entity.id
_entity.type
_entity.pdbx_description
1 polymer ?
#
loop_
_entity_poly.entity_id
_entity_poly.type
_entity_poly.pdbx_seq_one_letter_code
_entity_poly.pdbx_strand_id
1 'polypeptide(L)'
;MQKFRPTIASGPLCLLTALYILIFTNTSFWHAIGTYYADAPLRLAGIVATLLFLHVALFVLFSAKYIIKPMLILFVIIAAGGSYFMDTFGTIIDKNVVEAALTTTQAESGALLTPSFLWHMLLFGVVPSLLIVWVRVKHRPLLGKLMVNTGVIFTCLIAAVVILGTNYAAYSSMFREHGTDIMQKLIPSTPITSTIQYVSHLYKNRDIPMQPLGLDAKQTLTQLPAGKKLVTVVVVGETARAQNFSLNGYDRETNPELKKRDVVAFTDTTSCGTETSVSVPCMFSPFTRDDYSNTKFRGSENLMDVLKHAGVEVSWYENNTGSKGVAERIKLIDLQGAQDKRYCEGGECIDQILIDSLSKELNEVSGNATIVLHMTGSHGPAYYRRYPTEYAGFKPDCRSNDFAKCSQEEIVNAYDNSILYTDHILSEVIDLLKAHEDKFASAMIYMSDHGESLGEDGLYLHAAPYFIAPSQQTLIPFITWFAPEYVADTGLNLDCLRKTTAEPSSHDNLFHTVLGMMAVKTSAYDQTLDRFAACRTPHRVASN
;
A
#
# COMPACT_ATOMS: atom_id res chain seq x y z
N MET A 1 6.27 51.33 -21.73
CA MET A 1 6.66 50.01 -22.29
C MET A 1 5.41 49.17 -22.53
N GLN A 2 5.00 48.98 -23.79
CA GLN A 2 3.92 48.03 -24.12
C GLN A 2 4.40 46.64 -23.71
N LYS A 3 3.74 46.02 -22.72
CA LYS A 3 4.03 44.63 -22.32
C LYS A 3 3.75 43.73 -23.53
N PHE A 4 4.78 43.28 -24.21
CA PHE A 4 4.69 42.31 -25.31
C PHE A 4 4.03 41.04 -24.77
N ARG A 5 2.79 40.79 -25.17
CA ARG A 5 2.03 39.60 -24.77
C ARG A 5 1.71 38.83 -26.06
N PRO A 6 2.30 37.65 -26.27
CA PRO A 6 2.07 36.88 -27.50
C PRO A 6 0.59 36.54 -27.64
N THR A 7 0.08 36.56 -28.86
CA THR A 7 -1.32 36.25 -29.17
C THR A 7 -1.38 34.97 -30.00
N ILE A 8 -2.15 33.98 -29.55
CA ILE A 8 -2.30 32.68 -30.21
C ILE A 8 -3.78 32.32 -30.37
N ALA A 9 -4.13 31.55 -31.40
CA ALA A 9 -5.46 30.94 -31.49
C ALA A 9 -5.60 29.75 -30.51
N SER A 10 -6.83 29.41 -30.14
CA SER A 10 -7.07 28.31 -29.18
C SER A 10 -6.55 26.94 -29.66
N GLY A 11 -6.73 26.61 -30.94
CA GLY A 11 -6.27 25.33 -31.51
C GLY A 11 -4.75 25.11 -31.40
N PRO A 12 -3.91 26.04 -31.89
CA PRO A 12 -2.46 25.94 -31.74
C PRO A 12 -2.00 25.89 -30.28
N LEU A 13 -2.68 26.58 -29.36
CA LEU A 13 -2.38 26.45 -27.93
C LEU A 13 -2.64 25.03 -27.43
N CYS A 14 -3.78 24.43 -27.78
CA CYS A 14 -4.09 23.04 -27.45
C CYS A 14 -3.05 22.07 -28.03
N LEU A 15 -2.61 22.28 -29.29
CA LEU A 15 -1.57 21.47 -29.92
C LEU A 15 -0.23 21.58 -29.19
N LEU A 16 0.21 22.79 -28.87
CA LEU A 16 1.47 23.00 -28.14
C LEU A 16 1.42 22.37 -26.76
N THR A 17 0.30 22.47 -26.03
CA THR A 17 0.14 21.81 -24.74
C THR A 17 0.13 20.28 -24.88
N ALA A 18 -0.53 19.73 -25.90
CA ALA A 18 -0.51 18.29 -26.17
C ALA A 18 0.91 17.78 -26.47
N LEU A 19 1.64 18.48 -27.33
CA LEU A 19 3.05 18.16 -27.61
C LEU A 19 3.91 18.27 -26.36
N TYR A 20 3.71 19.32 -25.56
CA TYR A 20 4.45 19.50 -24.31
C TYR A 20 4.27 18.32 -23.36
N ILE A 21 3.03 17.93 -23.08
CA ILE A 21 2.72 16.79 -22.18
C ILE A 21 3.30 15.50 -22.75
N LEU A 22 3.07 15.23 -24.04
CA LEU A 22 3.58 14.01 -24.63
C LEU A 22 5.11 13.98 -24.62
N ILE A 23 5.82 15.06 -24.89
CA ILE A 23 7.29 15.05 -24.99
C ILE A 23 7.96 15.04 -23.60
N PHE A 24 7.48 15.86 -22.66
CA PHE A 24 8.22 16.16 -21.44
C PHE A 24 7.72 15.45 -20.18
N THR A 25 6.55 14.84 -20.21
CA THR A 25 5.95 14.23 -19.00
C THR A 25 5.57 12.76 -19.21
N ASN A 26 6.17 12.07 -20.17
CA ASN A 26 5.83 10.69 -20.55
C ASN A 26 7.08 9.83 -20.82
N THR A 27 8.22 10.13 -20.20
CA THR A 27 9.50 9.44 -20.44
C THR A 27 9.37 7.92 -20.26
N SER A 28 8.84 7.48 -19.12
CA SER A 28 8.64 6.06 -18.81
C SER A 28 7.72 5.34 -19.80
N PHE A 29 6.65 6.01 -20.25
CA PHE A 29 5.74 5.48 -21.27
C PHE A 29 6.47 5.28 -22.61
N TRP A 30 7.23 6.28 -23.06
CA TRP A 30 7.98 6.19 -24.32
C TRP A 30 9.07 5.15 -24.29
N HIS A 31 9.74 4.97 -23.16
CA HIS A 31 10.73 3.92 -22.99
C HIS A 31 10.06 2.54 -23.13
N ALA A 32 8.98 2.28 -22.39
CA ALA A 32 8.28 1.00 -22.42
C ALA A 32 7.75 0.65 -23.83
N ILE A 33 7.04 1.58 -24.46
CA ILE A 33 6.46 1.35 -25.79
C ILE A 33 7.50 1.35 -26.91
N GLY A 34 8.58 2.11 -26.75
CA GLY A 34 9.71 2.13 -27.67
C GLY A 34 10.46 0.81 -27.67
N THR A 35 10.68 0.20 -26.50
CA THR A 35 11.26 -1.13 -26.38
C THR A 35 10.37 -2.19 -27.02
N TYR A 36 9.04 -2.14 -26.80
CA TYR A 36 8.10 -3.09 -27.40
C TYR A 36 8.07 -3.00 -28.95
N TYR A 37 8.14 -1.79 -29.51
CA TYR A 37 8.13 -1.56 -30.96
C TYR A 37 9.53 -1.26 -31.55
N ALA A 38 10.61 -1.73 -30.93
CA ALA A 38 11.98 -1.44 -31.37
C ALA A 38 12.22 -1.76 -32.85
N ASP A 39 11.69 -2.90 -33.31
CA ASP A 39 11.81 -3.37 -34.70
C ASP A 39 10.70 -2.86 -35.63
N ALA A 40 9.79 -2.01 -35.14
CA ALA A 40 8.62 -1.54 -35.88
C ALA A 40 8.38 -0.03 -35.72
N PRO A 41 9.30 0.83 -36.20
CA PRO A 41 9.25 2.28 -35.99
C PRO A 41 8.00 2.96 -36.57
N LEU A 42 7.43 2.41 -37.66
CA LEU A 42 6.17 2.92 -38.22
C LEU A 42 4.97 2.69 -37.29
N ARG A 43 4.95 1.59 -36.53
CA ARG A 43 3.89 1.31 -35.55
C ARG A 43 4.02 2.25 -34.34
N LEU A 44 5.25 2.47 -33.88
CA LEU A 44 5.54 3.45 -32.83
C LEU A 44 5.10 4.87 -33.25
N ALA A 45 5.47 5.30 -34.46
CA ALA A 45 5.06 6.60 -35.00
C ALA A 45 3.53 6.71 -35.11
N GLY A 46 2.83 5.62 -35.46
CA GLY A 46 1.37 5.55 -35.47
C GLY A 46 0.75 5.78 -34.08
N ILE A 47 1.35 5.24 -33.02
CA ILE A 47 0.88 5.46 -31.64
C ILE A 47 1.15 6.90 -31.19
N VAL A 48 2.34 7.43 -31.46
CA VAL A 48 2.69 8.83 -31.18
C VAL A 48 1.67 9.78 -31.83
N ALA A 49 1.38 9.57 -33.13
CA ALA A 49 0.40 10.38 -33.86
C ALA A 49 -1.01 10.22 -33.31
N THR A 50 -1.44 8.99 -33.01
CA THR A 50 -2.75 8.71 -32.40
C THR A 50 -2.91 9.44 -31.06
N LEU A 51 -1.94 9.32 -30.16
CA LEU A 51 -1.98 9.98 -28.85
C LEU A 51 -2.01 11.51 -29.00
N LEU A 52 -1.24 12.08 -29.93
CA LEU A 52 -1.28 13.51 -30.23
C LEU A 52 -2.67 13.95 -30.68
N PHE A 53 -3.30 13.23 -31.62
CA PHE A 53 -4.64 13.57 -32.09
C PHE A 53 -5.70 13.46 -30.99
N LEU A 54 -5.63 12.43 -30.15
CA LEU A 54 -6.56 12.26 -29.03
C LEU A 54 -6.43 13.39 -27.99
N HIS A 55 -5.20 13.79 -27.64
CA HIS A 55 -4.96 14.91 -26.72
C HIS A 55 -5.43 16.24 -27.31
N VAL A 56 -5.16 16.49 -28.60
CA VAL A 56 -5.66 17.70 -29.28
C VAL A 56 -7.18 17.74 -29.29
N ALA A 57 -7.86 16.63 -29.62
CA ALA A 57 -9.31 16.54 -29.59
C ALA A 57 -9.86 16.85 -28.18
N LEU A 58 -9.27 16.25 -27.14
CA LEU A 58 -9.64 16.47 -25.75
C LEU A 58 -9.46 17.94 -25.32
N PHE A 59 -8.33 18.56 -25.65
CA PHE A 59 -8.07 19.95 -25.29
C PHE A 59 -8.92 20.95 -26.06
N VAL A 60 -9.22 20.66 -27.33
CA VAL A 60 -10.12 21.49 -28.15
C VAL A 60 -11.55 21.44 -27.61
N LEU A 61 -11.99 20.31 -27.04
CA LEU A 61 -13.30 20.18 -26.38
C LEU A 61 -13.48 21.24 -25.28
N PHE A 62 -12.45 21.49 -24.47
CA PHE A 62 -12.45 22.46 -23.38
C PHE A 62 -12.00 23.87 -23.79
N SER A 63 -11.83 24.15 -25.09
CA SER A 63 -11.19 25.37 -25.57
C SER A 63 -12.03 26.67 -25.45
N ALA A 64 -13.07 26.70 -24.59
CA ALA A 64 -13.91 27.87 -24.31
C ALA A 64 -13.13 29.02 -23.63
N LYS A 65 -13.61 30.27 -23.76
CA LYS A 65 -12.81 31.49 -23.42
C LYS A 65 -12.25 31.50 -22.00
N TYR A 66 -13.05 31.09 -21.02
CA TYR A 66 -12.65 31.07 -19.61
C TYR A 66 -12.27 29.67 -19.11
N ILE A 67 -12.48 28.63 -19.92
CA ILE A 67 -12.27 27.21 -19.55
C ILE A 67 -10.91 26.71 -20.03
N ILE A 68 -10.45 27.15 -21.21
CA ILE A 68 -9.24 26.64 -21.85
C ILE A 68 -8.01 26.73 -20.95
N LYS A 69 -7.78 27.88 -20.32
CA LYS A 69 -6.56 28.08 -19.52
C LYS A 69 -6.56 27.24 -18.24
N PRO A 70 -7.60 27.30 -17.37
CA PRO A 70 -7.66 26.43 -16.20
C PRO A 70 -7.52 24.95 -16.55
N MET A 71 -8.15 24.51 -17.66
CA MET A 71 -8.08 23.09 -18.03
C MET A 71 -6.71 22.66 -18.52
N LEU A 72 -6.08 23.43 -19.42
CA LEU A 72 -4.72 23.10 -19.86
C LEU A 72 -3.72 23.12 -18.69
N ILE A 73 -3.85 24.09 -17.78
CA ILE A 73 -3.02 24.16 -16.56
C ILE A 73 -3.25 22.93 -15.68
N LEU A 74 -4.50 22.52 -15.45
CA LEU A 74 -4.80 21.33 -14.65
C LEU A 74 -4.11 20.08 -15.22
N PHE A 75 -4.23 19.86 -16.54
CA PHE A 75 -3.57 18.73 -17.19
C PHE A 75 -2.04 18.79 -17.08
N VAL A 76 -1.45 19.98 -17.23
CA VAL A 76 0.00 20.18 -17.07
C VAL A 76 0.46 19.90 -15.63
N ILE A 77 -0.29 20.34 -14.61
CA ILE A 77 0.06 20.11 -13.20
C ILE A 77 -0.08 18.63 -12.83
N ILE A 78 -1.17 17.98 -13.23
CA ILE A 78 -1.33 16.53 -13.02
C ILE A 78 -0.22 15.77 -13.75
N ALA A 79 0.13 16.20 -14.97
CA ALA A 79 1.17 15.54 -15.74
C ALA A 79 2.57 15.71 -15.13
N ALA A 80 2.89 16.90 -14.61
CA ALA A 80 4.15 17.15 -13.93
C ALA A 80 4.28 16.32 -12.65
N GLY A 81 3.23 16.28 -11.81
CA GLY A 81 3.23 15.47 -10.60
C GLY A 81 3.33 13.98 -10.92
N GLY A 82 2.47 13.49 -11.83
CA GLY A 82 2.44 12.08 -12.19
C GLY A 82 3.73 11.58 -12.85
N SER A 83 4.35 12.40 -13.71
CA SER A 83 5.64 12.05 -14.32
C SER A 83 6.76 11.97 -13.31
N TYR A 84 6.79 12.82 -12.26
CA TYR A 84 7.82 12.72 -11.24
C TYR A 84 7.78 11.36 -10.53
N PHE A 85 6.61 10.96 -10.04
CA PHE A 85 6.49 9.69 -9.30
C PHE A 85 6.72 8.47 -10.19
N MET A 86 6.22 8.51 -11.42
CA MET A 86 6.46 7.45 -12.41
C MET A 86 7.94 7.34 -12.79
N ASP A 87 8.59 8.45 -13.14
CA ASP A 87 9.95 8.45 -13.67
C ASP A 87 11.01 8.28 -12.56
N THR A 88 10.69 8.68 -11.31
CA THR A 88 11.64 8.58 -10.17
C THR A 88 11.49 7.28 -9.39
N PHE A 89 10.25 6.80 -9.19
CA PHE A 89 9.97 5.64 -8.34
C PHE A 89 9.41 4.44 -9.11
N GLY A 90 9.07 4.59 -10.40
CA GLY A 90 8.41 3.55 -11.17
C GLY A 90 6.92 3.36 -10.83
N THR A 91 6.34 4.25 -10.02
CA THR A 91 4.98 4.12 -9.50
C THR A 91 3.92 4.29 -10.58
N ILE A 92 3.06 3.29 -10.75
CA ILE A 92 1.86 3.40 -11.57
C ILE A 92 0.74 4.00 -10.72
N ILE A 93 0.23 5.17 -11.11
CA ILE A 93 -0.79 5.92 -10.35
C ILE A 93 -2.18 5.35 -10.65
N ASP A 94 -2.42 4.13 -10.20
CA ASP A 94 -3.70 3.44 -10.29
C ASP A 94 -4.70 3.96 -9.24
N LYS A 95 -5.86 3.32 -9.15
CA LYS A 95 -6.91 3.70 -8.19
C LYS A 95 -6.43 3.60 -6.73
N ASN A 96 -5.60 2.61 -6.41
CA ASN A 96 -5.17 2.33 -5.04
C ASN A 96 -4.10 3.32 -4.60
N VAL A 97 -3.17 3.68 -5.49
CA VAL A 97 -2.22 4.79 -5.23
C VAL A 97 -2.95 6.11 -5.02
N VAL A 98 -4.03 6.37 -5.77
CA VAL A 98 -4.88 7.55 -5.53
C VAL A 98 -5.57 7.47 -4.16
N GLU A 99 -6.07 6.30 -3.76
CA GLU A 99 -6.66 6.10 -2.43
C GLU A 99 -5.64 6.34 -1.31
N ALA A 100 -4.43 5.80 -1.44
CA ALA A 100 -3.32 6.04 -0.51
C ALA A 100 -3.00 7.54 -0.41
N ALA A 101 -2.81 8.22 -1.55
CA ALA A 101 -2.50 9.65 -1.59
C ALA A 101 -3.62 10.55 -1.02
N LEU A 102 -4.87 10.07 -0.96
CA LEU A 102 -6.01 10.82 -0.40
C LEU A 102 -6.34 10.45 1.05
N THR A 103 -5.83 9.33 1.55
CA THR A 103 -6.07 8.83 2.92
C THR A 103 -4.83 8.85 3.82
N THR A 104 -3.67 9.16 3.25
CA THR A 104 -2.39 9.42 3.92
C THR A 104 -2.44 10.59 4.91
N THR A 105 -1.48 10.63 5.83
CA THR A 105 -1.32 11.73 6.78
C THR A 105 -0.48 12.88 6.22
N GLN A 106 -0.48 14.01 6.94
CA GLN A 106 0.36 15.16 6.58
C GLN A 106 1.86 14.84 6.67
N ALA A 107 2.27 14.01 7.63
CA ALA A 107 3.67 13.64 7.80
C ALA A 107 4.17 12.77 6.65
N GLU A 108 3.40 11.75 6.28
CA GLU A 108 3.70 10.81 5.20
C GLU A 108 3.72 11.51 3.83
N SER A 109 2.66 12.25 3.47
CA SER A 109 2.64 13.03 2.22
C SER A 109 3.72 14.13 2.19
N GLY A 110 4.03 14.73 3.34
CA GLY A 110 5.10 15.71 3.49
C GLY A 110 6.49 15.11 3.21
N ALA A 111 6.72 13.84 3.53
CA ALA A 111 7.98 13.15 3.27
C ALA A 111 8.31 13.03 1.77
N LEU A 112 7.29 13.03 0.90
CA LEU A 112 7.44 12.98 -0.56
C LEU A 112 7.76 14.35 -1.19
N LEU A 113 7.57 15.46 -0.45
CA LEU A 113 7.85 16.82 -0.93
C LEU A 113 9.34 17.17 -0.83
N THR A 114 10.17 16.52 -1.65
CA THR A 114 11.61 16.76 -1.69
C THR A 114 11.98 18.01 -2.49
N PRO A 115 13.18 18.59 -2.31
CA PRO A 115 13.67 19.64 -3.18
C PRO A 115 13.69 19.25 -4.67
N SER A 116 13.96 17.97 -4.99
CA SER A 116 13.90 17.45 -6.36
C SER A 116 12.47 17.53 -6.92
N PHE A 117 11.48 17.07 -6.16
CA PHE A 117 10.07 17.19 -6.52
C PHE A 117 9.65 18.65 -6.74
N LEU A 118 10.07 19.56 -5.86
CA LEU A 118 9.75 21.00 -6.00
C LEU A 118 10.37 21.61 -7.26
N TRP A 119 11.61 21.26 -7.59
CA TRP A 119 12.24 21.69 -8.84
C TRP A 119 11.55 21.11 -10.07
N HIS A 120 11.19 19.82 -10.03
CA HIS A 120 10.43 19.18 -11.10
C HIS A 120 9.08 19.85 -11.32
N MET A 121 8.31 20.08 -10.24
CA MET A 121 7.03 20.78 -10.30
C MET A 121 7.18 22.22 -10.79
N LEU A 122 8.25 22.92 -10.41
CA LEU A 122 8.51 24.27 -10.89
C LEU A 122 8.76 24.27 -12.40
N LEU A 123 9.67 23.42 -12.88
CA LEU A 123 10.10 23.39 -14.28
C LEU A 123 9.03 22.81 -15.21
N PHE A 124 8.43 21.69 -14.83
CA PHE A 124 7.51 20.94 -15.68
C PHE A 124 6.03 21.23 -15.44
N GLY A 125 5.69 21.86 -14.30
CA GLY A 125 4.32 22.23 -13.95
C GLY A 125 4.10 23.75 -13.96
N VAL A 126 4.82 24.49 -13.13
CA VAL A 126 4.57 25.92 -12.89
C VAL A 126 5.00 26.78 -14.08
N VAL A 127 6.23 26.64 -14.57
CA VAL A 127 6.74 27.41 -15.73
C VAL A 127 5.83 27.27 -16.96
N PRO A 128 5.48 26.08 -17.46
CA PRO A 128 4.57 25.94 -18.61
C PRO A 128 3.17 26.47 -18.30
N SER A 129 2.69 26.33 -17.06
CA SER A 129 1.41 26.92 -16.64
C SER A 129 1.44 28.46 -16.71
N LEU A 130 2.53 29.08 -16.26
CA LEU A 130 2.74 30.53 -16.38
C LEU A 130 2.81 30.97 -17.84
N LEU A 131 3.41 30.18 -18.74
CA LEU A 131 3.40 30.45 -20.17
C LEU A 131 1.96 30.41 -20.74
N ILE A 132 1.15 29.43 -20.35
CA ILE A 132 -0.29 29.36 -20.73
C ILE A 132 -1.07 30.59 -20.20
N VAL A 133 -0.80 31.01 -18.96
CA VAL A 133 -1.39 32.23 -18.40
C VAL A 133 -0.94 33.46 -19.18
N TRP A 134 0.35 33.56 -19.51
CA TRP A 134 0.94 34.71 -20.19
C TRP A 134 0.42 34.92 -21.60
N VAL A 135 0.08 33.89 -22.37
CA VAL A 135 -0.38 34.07 -23.75
C VAL A 135 -1.81 34.66 -23.82
N ARG A 136 -2.08 35.57 -24.78
CA ARG A 136 -3.44 36.06 -25.09
C ARG A 136 -4.12 35.14 -26.10
N VAL A 137 -5.23 34.50 -25.71
CA VAL A 137 -5.95 33.60 -26.61
C VAL A 137 -6.95 34.39 -27.46
N LYS A 138 -6.80 34.30 -28.79
CA LYS A 138 -7.75 34.85 -29.76
C LYS A 138 -8.90 33.86 -29.93
N HIS A 139 -10.10 34.30 -29.60
CA HIS A 139 -11.31 33.49 -29.73
C HIS A 139 -12.14 33.93 -30.94
N ARG A 140 -12.75 32.94 -31.59
CA ARG A 140 -13.79 33.14 -32.61
C ARG A 140 -15.14 33.41 -31.92
N PRO A 141 -16.10 34.05 -32.61
CA PRO A 141 -17.51 34.10 -32.18
C PRO A 141 -18.05 32.69 -31.94
N LEU A 142 -19.08 32.55 -31.10
CA LEU A 142 -19.56 31.26 -30.59
C LEU A 142 -19.81 30.22 -31.69
N LEU A 143 -20.60 30.57 -32.70
CA LEU A 143 -20.97 29.64 -33.79
C LEU A 143 -19.75 29.23 -34.63
N GLY A 144 -18.93 30.20 -35.03
CA GLY A 144 -17.70 29.93 -35.79
C GLY A 144 -16.65 29.17 -34.96
N LYS A 145 -16.68 29.29 -33.63
CA LYS A 145 -15.84 28.49 -32.73
C LYS A 145 -16.34 27.06 -32.64
N LEU A 146 -17.64 26.86 -32.47
CA LEU A 146 -18.25 25.54 -32.41
C LEU A 146 -17.96 24.77 -33.69
N MET A 147 -18.21 25.35 -34.87
CA MET A 147 -17.94 24.70 -36.15
C MET A 147 -16.48 24.26 -36.30
N VAL A 148 -15.52 25.16 -35.99
CA VAL A 148 -14.10 24.88 -36.13
C VAL A 148 -13.64 23.83 -35.11
N ASN A 149 -14.06 23.96 -33.85
CA ASN A 149 -13.69 23.01 -32.81
C ASN A 149 -14.24 21.62 -33.13
N THR A 150 -15.51 21.52 -33.51
CA THR A 150 -16.15 20.28 -33.92
C THR A 150 -15.42 19.66 -35.13
N GLY A 151 -15.11 20.46 -36.15
CA GLY A 151 -14.35 19.99 -37.31
C GLY A 151 -12.96 19.46 -36.95
N VAL A 152 -12.22 20.16 -36.07
CA VAL A 152 -10.90 19.72 -35.59
C VAL A 152 -11.02 18.42 -34.78
N ILE A 153 -11.99 18.33 -33.87
CA ILE A 153 -12.22 17.13 -33.05
C ILE A 153 -12.51 15.93 -33.95
N PHE A 154 -13.48 16.04 -34.88
CA PHE A 154 -13.80 14.94 -35.79
C PHE A 154 -12.61 14.56 -36.67
N THR A 155 -11.85 15.53 -37.17
CA THR A 155 -10.65 15.25 -37.98
C THR A 155 -9.61 14.47 -37.17
N CYS A 156 -9.36 14.87 -35.92
CA CYS A 156 -8.42 14.18 -35.04
C CYS A 156 -8.91 12.76 -34.71
N LEU A 157 -10.19 12.58 -34.40
CA LEU A 157 -10.77 11.28 -34.10
C LEU A 157 -10.75 10.35 -35.31
N ILE A 158 -11.11 10.84 -36.49
CA ILE A 158 -11.04 10.07 -37.74
C ILE A 158 -9.59 9.69 -38.05
N ALA A 159 -8.64 10.62 -37.93
CA ALA A 159 -7.23 10.33 -38.14
C ALA A 159 -6.72 9.24 -37.18
N ALA A 160 -7.06 9.33 -35.88
CA ALA A 160 -6.73 8.30 -34.90
C ALA A 160 -7.33 6.93 -35.28
N VAL A 161 -8.61 6.89 -35.65
CA VAL A 161 -9.29 5.63 -36.06
C VAL A 161 -8.64 5.04 -37.32
N VAL A 162 -8.33 5.86 -38.32
CA VAL A 162 -7.66 5.38 -39.54
C VAL A 162 -6.28 4.82 -39.22
N ILE A 163 -5.47 5.53 -38.44
CA ILE A 163 -4.13 5.07 -38.04
C ILE A 163 -4.21 3.74 -37.29
N LEU A 164 -5.07 3.66 -36.27
CA LEU A 164 -5.27 2.42 -35.50
C LEU A 164 -5.80 1.28 -36.40
N GLY A 165 -6.69 1.60 -37.35
CA GLY A 165 -7.26 0.63 -38.29
C GLY A 165 -6.23 0.02 -39.24
N THR A 166 -5.22 0.78 -39.68
CA THR A 166 -4.18 0.25 -40.59
C THR A 166 -3.38 -0.92 -40.01
N ASN A 167 -3.26 -0.99 -38.68
CA ASN A 167 -2.48 -2.00 -37.96
C ASN A 167 -3.24 -2.55 -36.74
N TYR A 168 -4.56 -2.73 -36.88
CA TYR A 168 -5.45 -3.11 -35.77
C TYR A 168 -4.99 -4.36 -35.02
N ALA A 169 -4.54 -5.40 -35.72
CA ALA A 169 -4.10 -6.65 -35.11
C ALA A 169 -2.89 -6.43 -34.17
N ALA A 170 -1.92 -5.62 -34.59
CA ALA A 170 -0.72 -5.33 -33.79
C ALA A 170 -1.06 -4.47 -32.56
N TYR A 171 -1.84 -3.40 -32.75
CA TYR A 171 -2.24 -2.54 -31.64
C TYR A 171 -3.14 -3.28 -30.64
N SER A 172 -4.11 -4.07 -31.11
CA SER A 172 -5.01 -4.82 -30.23
C SER A 172 -4.29 -5.93 -29.45
N SER A 173 -3.30 -6.60 -30.04
CA SER A 173 -2.43 -7.55 -29.32
C SER A 173 -1.63 -6.82 -28.23
N MET A 174 -0.96 -5.71 -28.56
CA MET A 174 -0.25 -4.89 -27.56
C MET A 174 -1.18 -4.42 -26.44
N PHE A 175 -2.36 -3.89 -26.75
CA PHE A 175 -3.30 -3.45 -25.71
C PHE A 175 -3.84 -4.60 -24.84
N ARG A 176 -3.97 -5.82 -25.39
CA ARG A 176 -4.49 -6.98 -24.66
C ARG A 176 -3.43 -7.64 -23.80
N GLU A 177 -2.21 -7.76 -24.32
CA GLU A 177 -1.10 -8.44 -23.64
C GLU A 177 -0.33 -7.48 -22.73
N HIS A 178 -0.21 -6.21 -23.17
CA HIS A 178 0.60 -5.17 -22.53
C HIS A 178 -0.16 -3.87 -22.23
N GLY A 179 -1.49 -3.93 -22.13
CA GLY A 179 -2.29 -2.76 -21.78
C GLY A 179 -2.04 -2.29 -20.34
N THR A 180 -1.81 -3.24 -19.43
CA THR A 180 -1.71 -2.95 -18.00
C THR A 180 -0.31 -2.51 -17.56
N ASP A 181 0.75 -2.95 -18.23
CA ASP A 181 2.15 -2.56 -17.98
C ASP A 181 2.61 -1.35 -18.81
N ILE A 182 2.13 -1.17 -20.04
CA ILE A 182 2.51 -0.03 -20.90
C ILE A 182 1.51 1.12 -20.79
N MET A 183 0.22 0.88 -21.02
CA MET A 183 -0.74 2.00 -21.14
C MET A 183 -1.05 2.66 -19.80
N GLN A 184 -0.90 1.96 -18.68
CA GLN A 184 -1.02 2.58 -17.36
C GLN A 184 0.12 3.56 -17.05
N LYS A 185 1.23 3.54 -17.80
CA LYS A 185 2.32 4.54 -17.69
C LYS A 185 2.00 5.87 -18.38
N LEU A 186 0.88 5.97 -19.11
CA LEU A 186 0.51 7.17 -19.86
C LEU A 186 -0.02 8.30 -18.96
N ILE A 187 0.71 9.41 -18.90
CA ILE A 187 0.42 10.57 -18.07
C ILE A 187 -0.11 11.73 -18.92
N PRO A 188 -1.16 12.46 -18.49
CA PRO A 188 -1.90 12.36 -17.23
C PRO A 188 -3.15 11.45 -17.30
N SER A 189 -3.30 10.63 -18.33
CA SER A 189 -4.49 9.80 -18.53
C SER A 189 -4.75 8.87 -17.34
N THR A 190 -3.74 8.12 -16.89
CA THR A 190 -3.90 7.15 -15.80
C THR A 190 -4.33 7.81 -14.48
N PRO A 191 -3.63 8.82 -13.92
CA PRO A 191 -4.08 9.48 -12.69
C PRO A 191 -5.52 10.01 -12.76
N ILE A 192 -5.92 10.56 -13.91
CA ILE A 192 -7.29 11.09 -14.11
C ILE A 192 -8.31 9.96 -14.09
N THR A 193 -8.09 8.88 -14.86
CA THR A 193 -9.03 7.75 -14.90
C THR A 193 -9.10 7.03 -13.55
N SER A 194 -7.96 6.87 -12.88
CA SER A 194 -7.86 6.28 -11.54
C SER A 194 -8.63 7.10 -10.50
N THR A 195 -8.50 8.43 -10.55
CA THR A 195 -9.26 9.34 -9.66
C THR A 195 -10.76 9.24 -9.91
N ILE A 196 -11.21 9.20 -11.18
CA ILE A 196 -12.63 9.03 -11.52
C ILE A 196 -13.15 7.68 -11.03
N GLN A 197 -12.38 6.60 -11.18
CA GLN A 197 -12.72 5.27 -10.68
C GLN A 197 -12.81 5.24 -9.15
N TYR A 198 -11.87 5.87 -8.45
CA TYR A 198 -11.89 6.00 -6.99
C TYR A 198 -13.12 6.75 -6.50
N VAL A 199 -13.39 7.94 -7.06
CA VAL A 199 -14.58 8.74 -6.68
C VAL A 199 -15.87 7.98 -6.98
N SER A 200 -15.97 7.32 -8.14
CA SER A 200 -17.13 6.51 -8.48
C SER A 200 -17.32 5.34 -7.51
N HIS A 201 -16.23 4.73 -7.06
CA HIS A 201 -16.23 3.67 -6.06
C HIS A 201 -16.67 4.17 -4.68
N LEU A 202 -16.19 5.35 -4.24
CA LEU A 202 -16.68 5.99 -3.01
C LEU A 202 -18.19 6.22 -3.05
N TYR A 203 -18.72 6.75 -4.16
CA TYR A 203 -20.16 6.96 -4.31
C TYR A 203 -20.96 5.65 -4.27
N LYS A 204 -20.48 4.60 -4.95
CA LYS A 204 -21.13 3.28 -4.93
C LYS A 204 -21.13 2.64 -3.54
N ASN A 205 -20.08 2.90 -2.75
CA ASN A 205 -19.88 2.25 -1.47
C ASN A 205 -20.36 3.07 -0.26
N ARG A 206 -21.07 4.19 -0.47
CA ARG A 206 -21.52 5.06 0.61
C ARG A 206 -22.59 4.42 1.50
N ASP A 207 -23.51 3.67 0.88
CA ASP A 207 -24.72 3.16 1.53
C ASP A 207 -24.73 1.62 1.63
N ILE A 208 -23.55 1.00 1.77
CA ILE A 208 -23.47 -0.46 1.95
C ILE A 208 -23.85 -0.79 3.39
N PRO A 209 -24.93 -1.58 3.63
CA PRO A 209 -25.29 -1.98 4.98
C PRO A 209 -24.29 -3.02 5.49
N MET A 210 -23.72 -2.76 6.67
CA MET A 210 -22.86 -3.69 7.39
C MET A 210 -23.61 -4.98 7.70
N GLN A 211 -23.13 -6.11 7.20
CA GLN A 211 -23.65 -7.43 7.52
C GLN A 211 -22.94 -7.98 8.76
N PRO A 212 -23.68 -8.46 9.76
CA PRO A 212 -23.07 -9.08 10.92
C PRO A 212 -22.40 -10.40 10.54
N LEU A 213 -21.31 -10.73 11.22
CA LEU A 213 -20.50 -11.93 11.01
C LEU A 213 -20.27 -12.64 12.35
N GLY A 214 -20.35 -13.97 12.35
CA GLY A 214 -19.99 -14.77 13.51
C GLY A 214 -20.78 -14.44 14.78
N LEU A 215 -22.07 -14.14 14.69
CA LEU A 215 -22.95 -13.92 15.86
C LEU A 215 -23.06 -15.16 16.76
N ASP A 216 -22.74 -16.33 16.23
CA ASP A 216 -22.66 -17.59 16.95
C ASP A 216 -21.30 -17.82 17.63
N ALA A 217 -20.36 -16.89 17.48
CA ALA A 217 -19.01 -17.03 18.00
C ALA A 217 -19.01 -17.16 19.51
N LYS A 218 -18.33 -18.20 20.00
CA LYS A 218 -18.11 -18.45 21.42
C LYS A 218 -16.72 -19.02 21.65
N GLN A 219 -16.07 -18.54 22.69
CA GLN A 219 -14.82 -19.13 23.15
C GLN A 219 -15.10 -20.49 23.81
N THR A 220 -14.36 -21.52 23.42
CA THR A 220 -14.62 -22.91 23.82
C THR A 220 -13.67 -23.46 24.89
N LEU A 221 -12.55 -22.79 25.15
CA LEU A 221 -11.61 -23.15 26.22
C LEU A 221 -12.27 -22.94 27.59
N THR A 222 -12.64 -24.03 28.26
CA THR A 222 -13.07 -24.01 29.66
C THR A 222 -11.85 -23.90 30.56
N GLN A 223 -11.62 -22.69 31.09
CA GLN A 223 -10.68 -22.32 32.16
C GLN A 223 -9.25 -22.87 32.01
N LEU A 224 -8.32 -21.97 31.66
CA LEU A 224 -6.89 -22.28 31.70
C LEU A 224 -6.45 -22.61 33.14
N PRO A 225 -5.43 -23.48 33.32
CA PRO A 225 -4.85 -23.77 34.63
C PRO A 225 -4.54 -22.48 35.42
N ALA A 226 -4.76 -22.52 36.73
CA ALA A 226 -4.59 -21.38 37.64
C ALA A 226 -5.44 -20.13 37.35
N GLY A 227 -6.43 -20.21 36.45
CA GLY A 227 -7.31 -19.08 36.12
C GLY A 227 -6.67 -18.04 35.20
N LYS A 228 -5.53 -18.38 34.57
CA LYS A 228 -4.84 -17.53 33.57
C LYS A 228 -5.78 -17.14 32.44
N LYS A 229 -5.46 -16.04 31.75
CA LYS A 229 -6.20 -15.57 30.57
C LYS A 229 -5.42 -15.80 29.29
N LEU A 230 -6.13 -16.11 28.22
CA LEU A 230 -5.56 -16.25 26.90
C LEU A 230 -5.36 -14.87 26.29
N VAL A 231 -4.11 -14.51 26.01
CA VAL A 231 -3.77 -13.20 25.41
C VAL A 231 -3.02 -13.44 24.12
N THR A 232 -3.60 -12.98 23.00
CA THR A 232 -2.93 -12.98 21.70
C THR A 232 -2.59 -11.55 21.30
N VAL A 233 -1.31 -11.28 21.06
CA VAL A 233 -0.87 -10.02 20.45
C VAL A 233 -0.71 -10.23 18.95
N VAL A 234 -1.47 -9.48 18.16
CA VAL A 234 -1.36 -9.45 16.70
C VAL A 234 -0.56 -8.21 16.34
N VAL A 235 0.65 -8.39 15.80
CA VAL A 235 1.49 -7.28 15.35
C VAL A 235 1.38 -7.17 13.83
N VAL A 236 0.79 -6.08 13.37
CA VAL A 236 0.69 -5.75 11.95
C VAL A 236 1.91 -4.91 11.60
N GLY A 237 2.84 -5.51 10.86
CA GLY A 237 4.00 -4.83 10.32
C GLY A 237 3.64 -3.97 9.12
N GLU A 238 4.58 -3.11 8.74
CA GLU A 238 4.44 -2.18 7.62
C GLU A 238 5.67 -2.28 6.72
N THR A 239 5.47 -2.51 5.42
CA THR A 239 6.52 -2.43 4.37
C THR A 239 7.68 -3.45 4.51
N ALA A 240 7.66 -4.33 5.51
CA ALA A 240 8.72 -5.32 5.73
C ALA A 240 8.62 -6.50 4.75
N ARG A 241 9.71 -6.83 4.03
CA ARG A 241 9.75 -7.88 3.01
C ARG A 241 10.52 -9.11 3.48
N ALA A 242 10.04 -10.30 3.12
CA ALA A 242 10.61 -11.57 3.57
C ALA A 242 12.10 -11.73 3.22
N GLN A 243 12.52 -11.22 2.06
CA GLN A 243 13.88 -11.34 1.55
C GLN A 243 14.95 -10.78 2.50
N ASN A 244 14.62 -9.80 3.35
CA ASN A 244 15.57 -9.11 4.21
C ASN A 244 15.52 -9.56 5.68
N PHE A 245 14.86 -10.70 5.97
CA PHE A 245 14.85 -11.31 7.30
C PHE A 245 15.90 -12.42 7.39
N SER A 246 16.87 -12.31 8.32
CA SER A 246 17.88 -13.35 8.55
C SER A 246 17.26 -14.68 8.99
N LEU A 247 16.10 -14.63 9.64
CA LEU A 247 15.30 -15.82 9.99
C LEU A 247 14.82 -16.61 8.75
N ASN A 248 14.72 -15.95 7.59
CA ASN A 248 14.31 -16.54 6.32
C ASN A 248 15.51 -16.84 5.39
N GLY A 249 16.74 -16.73 5.90
CA GLY A 249 17.95 -17.05 5.15
C GLY A 249 18.62 -15.85 4.47
N TYR A 250 18.27 -14.61 4.84
CA TYR A 250 19.03 -13.43 4.39
C TYR A 250 20.47 -13.43 4.93
N ASP A 251 21.43 -13.01 4.10
CA ASP A 251 22.87 -13.08 4.40
C ASP A 251 23.30 -12.16 5.56
N ARG A 252 22.59 -11.05 5.77
CA ARG A 252 22.87 -10.10 6.85
C ARG A 252 22.03 -10.44 8.07
N GLU A 253 22.62 -10.38 9.26
CA GLU A 253 21.93 -10.68 10.52
C GLU A 253 21.02 -9.52 10.94
N THR A 254 19.82 -9.46 10.35
CA THR A 254 18.78 -8.45 10.60
C THR A 254 17.83 -8.81 11.74
N ASN A 255 17.82 -10.07 12.20
CA ASN A 255 16.95 -10.52 13.31
C ASN A 255 17.72 -11.20 14.48
N PRO A 256 18.78 -10.58 15.02
CA PRO A 256 19.61 -11.19 16.06
C PRO A 256 18.89 -11.41 17.41
N GLU A 257 17.84 -10.64 17.72
CA GLU A 257 17.11 -10.74 18.98
C GLU A 257 16.04 -11.83 18.94
N LEU A 258 15.23 -11.90 17.88
CA LEU A 258 14.19 -12.92 17.72
C LEU A 258 14.79 -14.32 17.60
N LYS A 259 15.98 -14.45 17.00
CA LYS A 259 16.74 -15.71 16.94
C LYS A 259 16.98 -16.34 18.32
N LYS A 260 16.95 -15.55 19.40
CA LYS A 260 17.14 -16.01 20.79
C LYS A 260 15.83 -16.35 21.51
N ARG A 261 14.67 -16.12 20.90
CA ARG A 261 13.35 -16.19 21.56
C ARG A 261 12.49 -17.38 21.14
N ASP A 262 13.09 -18.37 20.47
CA ASP A 262 12.43 -19.61 20.02
C ASP A 262 11.16 -19.35 19.18
N VAL A 263 11.25 -18.36 18.30
CA VAL A 263 10.16 -18.01 17.39
C VAL A 263 10.03 -19.03 16.26
N VAL A 264 8.84 -19.10 15.66
CA VAL A 264 8.60 -19.85 14.42
C VAL A 264 8.44 -18.86 13.27
N ALA A 265 9.37 -18.88 12.32
CA ALA A 265 9.33 -18.03 11.12
C ALA A 265 8.85 -18.86 9.92
N PHE A 266 7.84 -18.37 9.22
CA PHE A 266 7.30 -18.95 7.99
C PHE A 266 7.96 -18.29 6.78
N THR A 267 8.52 -19.11 5.89
CA THR A 267 9.44 -18.64 4.84
C THR A 267 8.76 -18.40 3.50
N ASP A 268 7.52 -18.87 3.32
CA ASP A 268 6.73 -18.70 2.09
C ASP A 268 5.36 -18.12 2.43
N THR A 269 5.31 -16.79 2.64
CA THR A 269 4.07 -16.07 2.97
C THR A 269 3.84 -14.89 2.05
N THR A 270 2.64 -14.82 1.46
CA THR A 270 2.24 -13.72 0.56
C THR A 270 1.22 -12.78 1.18
N SER A 271 1.33 -11.49 0.91
CA SER A 271 0.33 -10.48 1.27
C SER A 271 -0.93 -10.53 0.40
N CYS A 272 -2.02 -9.92 0.86
CA CYS A 272 -3.24 -9.77 0.06
C CYS A 272 -3.13 -8.62 -0.97
N GLY A 273 -2.44 -7.54 -0.61
CA GLY A 273 -2.16 -6.40 -1.48
C GLY A 273 -0.68 -6.01 -1.44
N THR A 274 -0.34 -4.92 -2.12
CA THR A 274 1.00 -4.30 -2.11
C THR A 274 0.99 -2.94 -1.44
N GLU A 275 -0.07 -2.66 -0.68
CA GLU A 275 -0.35 -1.38 -0.05
C GLU A 275 -1.25 -1.59 1.17
N THR A 276 -1.00 -0.82 2.23
CA THR A 276 -1.70 -0.90 3.52
C THR A 276 -3.22 -0.83 3.37
N SER A 277 -3.73 0.01 2.46
CA SER A 277 -5.17 0.24 2.23
C SER A 277 -5.92 -0.97 1.67
N VAL A 278 -5.21 -1.96 1.12
CA VAL A 278 -5.78 -3.24 0.67
C VAL A 278 -5.42 -4.35 1.65
N SER A 279 -4.13 -4.48 2.00
CA SER A 279 -3.64 -5.59 2.82
C SER A 279 -4.27 -5.64 4.20
N VAL A 280 -4.29 -4.52 4.94
CA VAL A 280 -4.81 -4.49 6.31
C VAL A 280 -6.30 -4.82 6.37
N PRO A 281 -7.19 -4.20 5.57
CA PRO A 281 -8.58 -4.64 5.52
C PRO A 281 -8.76 -6.09 5.11
N CYS A 282 -7.98 -6.56 4.13
CA CYS A 282 -8.12 -7.91 3.59
C CYS A 282 -7.73 -9.00 4.60
N MET A 283 -6.56 -8.88 5.23
CA MET A 283 -6.07 -9.90 6.17
C MET A 283 -6.97 -10.04 7.42
N PHE A 284 -7.69 -8.98 7.80
CA PHE A 284 -8.68 -9.01 8.89
C PHE A 284 -10.10 -9.37 8.41
N SER A 285 -10.33 -9.51 7.11
CA SER A 285 -11.64 -9.87 6.55
C SER A 285 -11.81 -11.40 6.48
N PRO A 286 -13.06 -11.92 6.38
CA PRO A 286 -13.28 -13.33 6.13
C PRO A 286 -13.04 -13.73 4.66
N PHE A 287 -12.57 -12.81 3.81
CA PHE A 287 -12.40 -13.04 2.37
C PHE A 287 -10.95 -13.37 2.07
N THR A 288 -10.73 -14.36 1.21
CA THR A 288 -9.43 -14.59 0.59
C THR A 288 -9.09 -13.46 -0.37
N ARG A 289 -7.81 -13.31 -0.73
CA ARG A 289 -7.33 -12.30 -1.70
C ARG A 289 -8.13 -12.32 -3.01
N ASP A 290 -8.42 -13.50 -3.54
CA ASP A 290 -9.16 -13.65 -4.80
C ASP A 290 -10.63 -13.22 -4.67
N ASP A 291 -11.22 -13.33 -3.48
CA ASP A 291 -12.59 -12.91 -3.20
C ASP A 291 -12.69 -11.49 -2.64
N TYR A 292 -11.58 -10.90 -2.21
CA TYR A 292 -11.57 -9.61 -1.53
C TYR A 292 -11.99 -8.46 -2.46
N SER A 293 -12.76 -7.54 -1.89
CA SER A 293 -12.89 -6.19 -2.43
C SER A 293 -13.20 -5.23 -1.29
N ASN A 294 -12.75 -3.97 -1.41
CA ASN A 294 -13.06 -2.93 -0.42
C ASN A 294 -14.58 -2.75 -0.24
N THR A 295 -15.38 -2.93 -1.29
CA THR A 295 -16.86 -2.98 -1.21
C THR A 295 -17.35 -4.10 -0.29
N LYS A 296 -16.86 -5.35 -0.45
CA LYS A 296 -17.25 -6.48 0.40
C LYS A 296 -16.82 -6.26 1.85
N PHE A 297 -15.59 -5.80 2.07
CA PHE A 297 -15.06 -5.50 3.41
C PHE A 297 -15.92 -4.46 4.14
N ARG A 298 -16.26 -3.34 3.49
CA ARG A 298 -17.13 -2.31 4.07
C ARG A 298 -18.54 -2.78 4.39
N GLY A 299 -19.00 -3.85 3.72
CA GLY A 299 -20.29 -4.46 3.94
C GLY A 299 -20.30 -5.64 4.90
N SER A 300 -19.18 -5.96 5.56
CA SER A 300 -19.05 -7.12 6.44
C SER A 300 -18.31 -6.75 7.71
N GLU A 301 -18.77 -7.30 8.83
CA GLU A 301 -17.94 -7.38 10.03
C GLU A 301 -16.66 -8.19 9.76
N ASN A 302 -15.64 -7.94 10.58
CA ASN A 302 -14.29 -8.46 10.42
C ASN A 302 -13.85 -9.29 11.64
N LEU A 303 -12.60 -9.78 11.62
CA LEU A 303 -12.03 -10.62 12.69
C LEU A 303 -12.25 -10.04 14.09
N MET A 304 -12.05 -8.73 14.24
CA MET A 304 -12.12 -8.06 15.54
C MET A 304 -13.56 -8.02 16.09
N ASP A 305 -14.55 -7.90 15.22
CA ASP A 305 -15.97 -7.99 15.60
C ASP A 305 -16.34 -9.42 16.03
N VAL A 306 -15.88 -10.44 15.28
CA VAL A 306 -16.16 -11.85 15.60
C VAL A 306 -15.53 -12.25 16.94
N LEU A 307 -14.30 -11.80 17.21
CA LEU A 307 -13.66 -11.99 18.52
C LEU A 307 -14.45 -11.32 19.64
N LYS A 308 -14.94 -10.09 19.42
CA LYS A 308 -15.81 -9.37 20.37
C LYS A 308 -17.12 -10.13 20.62
N HIS A 309 -17.75 -10.68 19.58
CA HIS A 309 -18.94 -11.54 19.71
C HIS A 309 -18.67 -12.80 20.55
N ALA A 310 -17.46 -13.35 20.45
CA ALA A 310 -17.01 -14.47 21.28
C ALA A 310 -16.74 -14.11 22.75
N GLY A 311 -16.85 -12.84 23.12
CA GLY A 311 -16.56 -12.34 24.47
C GLY A 311 -15.08 -12.05 24.74
N VAL A 312 -14.26 -11.96 23.69
CA VAL A 312 -12.83 -11.58 23.79
C VAL A 312 -12.71 -10.07 23.91
N GLU A 313 -11.88 -9.61 24.85
CA GLU A 313 -11.50 -8.19 24.94
C GLU A 313 -10.62 -7.83 23.74
N VAL A 314 -11.03 -6.85 22.94
CA VAL A 314 -10.31 -6.47 21.70
C VAL A 314 -9.89 -5.01 21.73
N SER A 315 -8.61 -4.77 21.42
CA SER A 315 -8.04 -3.42 21.34
C SER A 315 -7.05 -3.29 20.18
N TRP A 316 -6.95 -2.07 19.65
CA TRP A 316 -6.08 -1.71 18.54
C TRP A 316 -5.24 -0.50 18.91
N TYR A 317 -3.91 -0.63 18.84
CA TYR A 317 -2.95 0.43 19.05
C TYR A 317 -2.34 0.80 17.70
N GLU A 318 -2.59 2.03 17.28
CA GLU A 318 -2.29 2.52 15.94
C GLU A 318 -1.09 3.45 15.98
N ASN A 319 0.02 3.05 15.37
CA ASN A 319 1.18 3.91 15.11
C ASN A 319 1.46 4.08 13.61
N ASN A 320 0.53 3.68 12.75
CA ASN A 320 0.63 3.85 11.31
C ASN A 320 -0.51 4.78 10.83
N THR A 321 -0.82 4.78 9.53
CA THR A 321 -1.73 5.70 8.86
C THR A 321 -3.21 5.34 9.08
N GLY A 322 -3.53 4.71 10.21
CA GLY A 322 -4.86 4.28 10.61
C GLY A 322 -5.18 2.82 10.26
N SER A 323 -6.14 2.24 10.99
CA SER A 323 -6.59 0.84 10.88
C SER A 323 -7.33 0.48 9.58
N LYS A 324 -7.46 1.44 8.65
CA LYS A 324 -8.15 1.28 7.36
C LYS A 324 -9.58 0.73 7.46
N GLY A 325 -10.27 1.04 8.56
CA GLY A 325 -11.66 0.62 8.81
C GLY A 325 -11.79 -0.66 9.63
N VAL A 326 -10.70 -1.37 9.94
CA VAL A 326 -10.73 -2.60 10.74
C VAL A 326 -11.19 -2.32 12.17
N ALA A 327 -10.70 -1.23 12.78
CA ALA A 327 -10.92 -0.94 14.20
C ALA A 327 -12.12 -0.03 14.51
N GLU A 328 -13.03 0.22 13.55
CA GLU A 328 -14.14 1.20 13.70
C GLU A 328 -15.13 0.87 14.84
N ARG A 329 -15.19 -0.38 15.27
CA ARG A 329 -16.19 -0.90 16.23
C ARG A 329 -15.59 -1.45 17.53
N ILE A 330 -14.30 -1.22 17.75
CA ILE A 330 -13.55 -1.71 18.91
C ILE A 330 -12.78 -0.57 19.62
N LYS A 331 -12.08 -0.88 20.71
CA LYS A 331 -11.21 0.08 21.40
C LYS A 331 -10.00 0.41 20.50
N LEU A 332 -9.91 1.64 20.03
CA LEU A 332 -8.80 2.15 19.22
C LEU A 332 -8.03 3.22 20.00
N ILE A 333 -6.71 3.07 20.09
CA ILE A 333 -5.78 4.04 20.64
C ILE A 333 -4.91 4.54 19.50
N ASP A 334 -5.09 5.79 19.11
CA ASP A 334 -4.28 6.47 18.11
C ASP A 334 -3.02 7.06 18.76
N LEU A 335 -1.86 6.56 18.36
CA LEU A 335 -0.54 6.98 18.83
C LEU A 335 0.22 7.78 17.76
N GLN A 336 -0.22 7.78 16.50
CA GLN A 336 0.46 8.49 15.41
C GLN A 336 0.52 10.00 15.67
N GLY A 337 -0.54 10.56 16.26
CA GLY A 337 -0.61 11.97 16.66
C GLY A 337 -0.01 12.31 18.01
N ALA A 338 0.59 11.33 18.71
CA ALA A 338 1.13 11.55 20.04
C ALA A 338 2.22 12.61 20.06
N GLN A 339 2.31 13.34 21.17
CA GLN A 339 3.30 14.40 21.37
C GLN A 339 4.43 13.95 22.31
N ASP A 340 4.65 12.64 22.40
CA ASP A 340 5.71 12.07 23.24
C ASP A 340 7.06 12.27 22.57
N LYS A 341 7.79 13.29 23.03
CA LYS A 341 9.10 13.67 22.48
C LYS A 341 10.18 12.60 22.62
N ARG A 342 9.94 11.52 23.39
CA ARG A 342 10.86 10.39 23.46
C ARG A 342 10.88 9.60 22.16
N TYR A 343 9.74 9.52 21.48
CA TYR A 343 9.53 8.62 20.34
C TYR A 343 9.03 9.34 19.08
N CYS A 344 8.45 10.53 19.23
CA CYS A 344 7.76 11.23 18.14
C CYS A 344 8.53 12.46 17.65
N GLU A 345 8.78 12.52 16.35
CA GLU A 345 9.40 13.64 15.65
C GLU A 345 8.73 13.86 14.30
N GLY A 346 8.39 15.12 13.97
CA GLY A 346 7.88 15.48 12.65
C GLY A 346 6.49 14.92 12.32
N GLY A 347 5.70 14.54 13.33
CA GLY A 347 4.35 13.98 13.16
C GLY A 347 4.32 12.47 12.92
N GLU A 348 5.44 11.79 13.14
CA GLU A 348 5.55 10.33 13.16
C GLU A 348 6.21 9.89 14.47
N CYS A 349 5.98 8.66 14.91
CA CYS A 349 6.62 8.09 16.09
C CYS A 349 7.30 6.76 15.75
N ILE A 350 8.47 6.50 16.35
CA ILE A 350 9.06 5.16 16.31
C ILE A 350 8.22 4.18 17.14
N ASP A 351 8.24 2.91 16.75
CA ASP A 351 7.35 1.88 17.30
C ASP A 351 7.56 1.56 18.78
N GLN A 352 8.59 2.11 19.45
CA GLN A 352 8.75 2.04 20.91
C GLN A 352 7.51 2.48 21.67
N ILE A 353 6.74 3.43 21.13
CA ILE A 353 5.51 3.93 21.74
C ILE A 353 4.44 2.82 21.90
N LEU A 354 4.45 1.82 21.02
CA LEU A 354 3.58 0.65 21.10
C LEU A 354 3.95 -0.25 22.28
N ILE A 355 5.24 -0.36 22.61
CA ILE A 355 5.73 -1.17 23.75
C ILE A 355 5.30 -0.56 25.08
N ASP A 356 5.45 0.77 25.25
CA ASP A 356 4.96 1.48 26.44
C ASP A 356 3.44 1.30 26.60
N SER A 357 2.70 1.34 25.47
CA SER A 357 1.24 1.19 25.46
C SER A 357 0.79 -0.25 25.76
N LEU A 358 1.48 -1.25 25.20
CA LEU A 358 1.21 -2.67 25.47
C LEU A 358 1.45 -3.00 26.95
N SER A 359 2.58 -2.53 27.51
CA SER A 359 2.89 -2.72 28.94
C SER A 359 1.77 -2.21 29.84
N LYS A 360 1.19 -1.04 29.53
CA LYS A 360 0.04 -0.51 30.25
C LYS A 360 -1.20 -1.39 30.09
N GLU A 361 -1.52 -1.80 28.86
CA GLU A 361 -2.71 -2.62 28.58
C GLU A 361 -2.64 -3.99 29.29
N LEU A 362 -1.48 -4.65 29.28
CA LEU A 362 -1.29 -5.94 29.96
C LEU A 362 -1.51 -5.87 31.48
N ASN A 363 -1.40 -4.69 32.08
CA ASN A 363 -1.72 -4.47 33.49
C ASN A 363 -3.23 -4.25 33.75
N GLU A 364 -3.99 -3.86 32.72
CA GLU A 364 -5.41 -3.52 32.81
C GLU A 364 -6.33 -4.67 32.33
N VAL A 365 -5.86 -5.51 31.40
CA VAL A 365 -6.62 -6.64 30.86
C VAL A 365 -6.98 -7.65 31.95
N SER A 366 -8.26 -8.03 31.98
CA SER A 366 -8.81 -8.91 33.01
C SER A 366 -9.39 -10.22 32.46
N GLY A 367 -9.76 -10.24 31.18
CA GLY A 367 -10.28 -11.38 30.45
C GLY A 367 -9.32 -11.93 29.40
N ASN A 368 -9.83 -12.84 28.58
CA ASN A 368 -9.11 -13.27 27.38
C ASN A 368 -9.12 -12.11 26.38
N ALA A 369 -7.97 -11.84 25.77
CA ALA A 369 -7.80 -10.64 24.96
C ALA A 369 -7.08 -10.90 23.63
N THR A 370 -7.42 -10.07 22.65
CA THR A 370 -6.65 -9.91 21.42
C THR A 370 -6.28 -8.45 21.27
N ILE A 371 -4.98 -8.16 21.32
CA ILE A 371 -4.43 -6.81 21.27
C ILE A 371 -3.70 -6.67 19.93
N VAL A 372 -4.11 -5.70 19.11
CA VAL A 372 -3.45 -5.40 17.85
C VAL A 372 -2.47 -4.25 18.03
N LEU A 373 -1.23 -4.43 17.59
CA LEU A 373 -0.22 -3.37 17.45
C LEU A 373 0.03 -3.13 15.96
N HIS A 374 -0.30 -1.95 15.47
CA HIS A 374 -0.09 -1.58 14.06
C HIS A 374 1.13 -0.65 13.96
N MET A 375 2.21 -1.19 13.41
CA MET A 375 3.53 -0.58 13.38
C MET A 375 3.70 0.37 12.19
N THR A 376 4.56 1.40 12.33
CA THR A 376 5.12 2.09 11.15
C THR A 376 6.20 1.25 10.46
N GLY A 377 6.83 0.32 11.19
CA GLY A 377 7.70 -0.72 10.61
C GLY A 377 8.80 -0.14 9.71
N SER A 378 8.84 -0.60 8.47
CA SER A 378 9.85 -0.20 7.48
C SER A 378 9.33 0.83 6.47
N HIS A 379 8.31 1.62 6.82
CA HIS A 379 7.68 2.57 5.90
C HIS A 379 8.67 3.59 5.31
N GLY A 380 8.74 3.63 3.98
CA GLY A 380 9.56 4.55 3.17
C GLY A 380 8.91 5.91 2.90
N PRO A 381 9.55 6.79 2.12
CA PRO A 381 10.94 6.74 1.70
C PRO A 381 11.93 7.09 2.83
N ALA A 382 11.44 7.50 3.99
CA ALA A 382 12.25 7.96 5.12
C ALA A 382 12.68 6.81 6.05
N TYR A 383 13.23 5.72 5.53
CA TYR A 383 13.60 4.52 6.31
C TYR A 383 14.46 4.86 7.55
N TYR A 384 15.34 5.86 7.41
CA TYR A 384 16.22 6.34 8.48
C TYR A 384 15.53 6.94 9.72
N ARG A 385 14.22 7.19 9.64
CA ARG A 385 13.38 7.65 10.75
C ARG A 385 12.66 6.50 11.47
N ARG A 386 12.81 5.27 10.98
CA ARG A 386 12.15 4.08 11.55
C ARG A 386 12.91 3.46 12.71
N TYR A 387 14.16 3.88 12.93
CA TYR A 387 15.03 3.35 13.97
C TYR A 387 15.83 4.48 14.62
N PRO A 388 16.14 4.38 15.93
CA PRO A 388 17.04 5.32 16.58
C PRO A 388 18.50 4.97 16.27
N THR A 389 19.44 5.84 16.65
CA THR A 389 20.84 5.77 16.17
C THR A 389 21.56 4.50 16.62
N GLU A 390 21.18 3.95 17.77
CA GLU A 390 21.68 2.70 18.33
C GLU A 390 21.33 1.46 17.49
N TYR A 391 20.26 1.52 16.68
CA TYR A 391 19.87 0.46 15.73
C TYR A 391 20.34 0.74 14.30
N ALA A 392 21.21 1.74 14.09
CA ALA A 392 21.89 1.96 12.81
C ALA A 392 23.09 1.00 12.65
N GLY A 393 22.84 -0.30 12.57
CA GLY A 393 23.87 -1.36 12.50
C GLY A 393 24.59 -1.45 11.15
N PHE A 394 23.88 -1.25 10.04
CA PHE A 394 24.40 -1.26 8.67
C PHE A 394 24.71 0.16 8.21
N LYS A 395 25.94 0.40 7.75
CA LYS A 395 26.46 1.74 7.40
C LYS A 395 27.30 1.71 6.13
N PRO A 396 27.37 2.83 5.37
CA PRO A 396 26.55 4.04 5.53
C PRO A 396 25.07 3.78 5.21
N ASP A 397 24.15 4.46 5.88
CA ASP A 397 22.70 4.39 5.64
C ASP A 397 22.19 5.65 4.93
N CYS A 398 21.15 5.49 4.09
CA CYS A 398 20.53 6.61 3.38
C CYS A 398 19.75 7.51 4.35
N ARG A 399 20.30 8.69 4.67
CA ARG A 399 19.64 9.71 5.50
C ARG A 399 18.86 10.73 4.65
N SER A 400 18.14 10.27 3.62
CA SER A 400 17.36 11.13 2.74
C SER A 400 16.07 10.46 2.25
N ASN A 401 15.04 11.27 2.02
CA ASN A 401 13.81 10.83 1.35
C ASN A 401 13.95 10.89 -0.20
N ASP A 402 15.06 11.43 -0.69
CA ASP A 402 15.37 11.60 -2.11
C ASP A 402 16.36 10.52 -2.51
N PHE A 403 15.86 9.37 -2.95
CA PHE A 403 16.67 8.20 -3.27
C PHE A 403 17.75 8.48 -4.33
N ALA A 404 17.56 9.48 -5.19
CA ALA A 404 18.59 9.91 -6.15
C ALA A 404 19.87 10.44 -5.49
N LYS A 405 19.85 10.75 -4.18
CA LYS A 405 21.02 11.18 -3.40
C LYS A 405 21.76 10.05 -2.69
N CYS A 406 21.22 8.84 -2.73
CA CYS A 406 21.78 7.68 -2.06
C CYS A 406 22.15 6.63 -3.10
N SER A 407 23.22 5.88 -2.83
CA SER A 407 23.45 4.61 -3.52
C SER A 407 22.36 3.60 -3.12
N GLN A 408 22.14 2.61 -3.97
CA GLN A 408 21.22 1.51 -3.66
C GLN A 408 21.65 0.78 -2.37
N GLU A 409 22.95 0.61 -2.15
CA GLU A 409 23.46 -0.01 -0.92
C GLU A 409 23.12 0.82 0.33
N GLU A 410 23.22 2.15 0.28
CA GLU A 410 22.82 3.01 1.40
C GLU A 410 21.32 2.91 1.70
N ILE A 411 20.48 2.79 0.66
CA ILE A 411 19.04 2.57 0.80
C ILE A 411 18.76 1.22 1.47
N VAL A 412 19.39 0.16 0.98
CA VAL A 412 19.29 -1.19 1.56
C VAL A 412 19.80 -1.21 3.00
N ASN A 413 20.89 -0.51 3.31
CA ASN A 413 21.40 -0.41 4.69
C ASN A 413 20.40 0.31 5.62
N ALA A 414 19.77 1.39 5.15
CA ALA A 414 18.73 2.07 5.93
C ALA A 414 17.50 1.17 6.14
N TYR A 415 17.09 0.44 5.11
CA TYR A 415 16.00 -0.54 5.22
C TYR A 415 16.34 -1.69 6.16
N ASP A 416 17.54 -2.28 6.05
CA ASP A 416 17.97 -3.37 6.95
C ASP A 416 18.03 -2.91 8.42
N ASN A 417 18.34 -1.63 8.67
CA ASN A 417 18.27 -1.05 10.02
C ASN A 417 16.83 -0.92 10.54
N SER A 418 15.83 -0.66 9.68
CA SER A 418 14.42 -0.68 10.11
C SER A 418 13.92 -2.09 10.39
N ILE A 419 14.44 -3.11 9.68
CA ILE A 419 14.20 -4.52 10.01
C ILE A 419 14.87 -4.89 11.33
N LEU A 420 16.10 -4.43 11.58
CA LEU A 420 16.79 -4.63 12.86
C LEU A 420 16.02 -4.01 14.03
N TYR A 421 15.37 -2.86 13.83
CA TYR A 421 14.51 -2.29 14.85
C TYR A 421 13.16 -3.02 14.99
N THR A 422 12.61 -3.54 13.89
CA THR A 422 11.43 -4.42 13.93
C THR A 422 11.72 -5.69 14.76
N ASP A 423 12.90 -6.29 14.59
CA ASP A 423 13.38 -7.41 15.40
C ASP A 423 13.40 -7.09 16.90
N HIS A 424 13.87 -5.89 17.26
CA HIS A 424 13.87 -5.40 18.63
C HIS A 424 12.45 -5.23 19.19
N ILE A 425 11.57 -4.54 18.46
CA ILE A 425 10.18 -4.30 18.91
C ILE A 425 9.44 -5.62 19.13
N LEU A 426 9.52 -6.56 18.20
CA LEU A 426 8.90 -7.88 18.36
C LEU A 426 9.50 -8.67 19.53
N SER A 427 10.80 -8.52 19.77
CA SER A 427 11.49 -9.11 20.90
C SER A 427 11.00 -8.55 22.24
N GLU A 428 10.77 -7.24 22.33
CA GLU A 428 10.20 -6.61 23.52
C GLU A 428 8.73 -6.99 23.77
N VAL A 429 7.93 -7.17 22.71
CA VAL A 429 6.57 -7.73 22.85
C VAL A 429 6.64 -9.11 23.51
N ILE A 430 7.52 -10.00 23.04
CA ILE A 430 7.70 -11.33 23.63
C ILE A 430 8.14 -11.23 25.08
N ASP A 431 9.09 -10.36 25.40
CA ASP A 431 9.61 -10.22 26.76
C ASP A 431 8.57 -9.65 27.73
N LEU A 432 7.72 -8.70 27.28
CA LEU A 432 6.57 -8.22 28.04
C LEU A 432 5.54 -9.33 28.29
N LEU A 433 5.26 -10.17 27.29
CA LEU A 433 4.35 -11.30 27.46
C LEU A 433 4.89 -12.34 28.43
N LYS A 434 6.20 -12.64 28.38
CA LYS A 434 6.88 -13.51 29.36
C LYS A 434 6.84 -12.93 30.77
N ALA A 435 7.00 -11.61 30.92
CA ALA A 435 6.92 -10.95 32.22
C ALA A 435 5.53 -11.03 32.88
N HIS A 436 4.49 -11.41 32.13
CA HIS A 436 3.12 -11.61 32.62
C HIS A 436 2.67 -13.08 32.55
N GLU A 437 3.60 -14.03 32.46
CA GLU A 437 3.28 -15.47 32.38
C GLU A 437 2.52 -15.96 33.63
N ASP A 438 2.62 -15.29 34.77
CA ASP A 438 1.83 -15.58 35.98
C ASP A 438 0.33 -15.38 35.77
N LYS A 439 -0.06 -14.46 34.88
CA LYS A 439 -1.46 -14.10 34.59
C LYS A 439 -1.96 -14.65 33.26
N PHE A 440 -1.07 -14.80 32.27
CA PHE A 440 -1.46 -15.01 30.89
C PHE A 440 -0.85 -16.27 30.27
N ALA A 441 -1.65 -16.97 29.47
CA ALA A 441 -1.17 -17.88 28.45
C ALA A 441 -1.09 -17.07 27.15
N SER A 442 0.13 -16.67 26.80
CA SER A 442 0.35 -15.64 25.78
C SER A 442 0.82 -16.21 24.45
N ALA A 443 0.41 -15.56 23.36
CA ALA A 443 0.94 -15.80 22.02
C ALA A 443 1.15 -14.47 21.29
N MET A 444 2.10 -14.45 20.35
CA MET A 444 2.31 -13.36 19.41
C MET A 444 2.24 -13.89 17.99
N ILE A 445 1.58 -13.16 17.12
CA ILE A 445 1.60 -13.36 15.68
C ILE A 445 1.97 -12.04 15.00
N TYR A 446 2.98 -12.07 14.15
CA TYR A 446 3.44 -10.93 13.36
C TYR A 446 3.34 -11.27 11.88
N MET A 447 2.73 -10.37 11.10
CA MET A 447 2.75 -10.38 9.65
C MET A 447 2.95 -8.95 9.16
N SER A 448 3.85 -8.74 8.19
CA SER A 448 3.85 -7.47 7.45
C SER A 448 2.61 -7.36 6.58
N ASP A 449 2.14 -6.14 6.32
CA ASP A 449 1.03 -5.89 5.42
C ASP A 449 1.43 -6.09 3.94
N HIS A 450 2.64 -5.68 3.57
CA HIS A 450 3.27 -5.94 2.28
C HIS A 450 4.79 -5.80 2.40
N GLY A 451 5.50 -6.07 1.31
CA GLY A 451 6.94 -5.85 1.18
C GLY A 451 7.29 -4.49 0.52
N GLU A 452 8.48 -4.38 -0.07
CA GLU A 452 9.03 -3.12 -0.57
C GLU A 452 10.05 -3.34 -1.70
N SER A 453 10.01 -2.51 -2.75
CA SER A 453 11.10 -2.40 -3.73
C SER A 453 12.14 -1.37 -3.30
N LEU A 454 13.41 -1.71 -3.43
CA LEU A 454 14.57 -0.92 -3.00
C LEU A 454 15.51 -0.57 -4.18
N GLY A 455 14.95 -0.43 -5.38
CA GLY A 455 15.64 -0.05 -6.60
C GLY A 455 15.86 -1.19 -7.59
N GLU A 456 15.42 -2.41 -7.29
CA GLU A 456 15.43 -3.53 -8.23
C GLU A 456 14.63 -3.13 -9.50
N ASP A 457 15.24 -3.30 -10.67
CA ASP A 457 14.67 -2.90 -11.97
C ASP A 457 14.18 -1.42 -12.05
N GLY A 458 14.74 -0.55 -11.19
CA GLY A 458 14.35 0.85 -11.10
C GLY A 458 13.03 1.10 -10.35
N LEU A 459 12.46 0.07 -9.71
CA LEU A 459 11.28 0.18 -8.87
C LEU A 459 11.69 0.53 -7.44
N TYR A 460 11.01 1.50 -6.87
CA TYR A 460 11.15 1.87 -5.46
C TYR A 460 9.77 1.90 -4.81
N LEU A 461 9.74 1.84 -3.48
CA LEU A 461 8.51 1.82 -2.70
C LEU A 461 7.66 0.59 -3.05
N HIS A 462 6.35 0.72 -2.87
CA HIS A 462 5.36 -0.33 -3.03
C HIS A 462 4.17 0.15 -3.86
N ALA A 463 3.01 -0.52 -3.73
CA ALA A 463 1.79 -0.29 -4.51
C ALA A 463 1.95 -0.55 -6.02
N ALA A 464 2.84 -1.49 -6.41
CA ALA A 464 2.81 -2.02 -7.77
C ALA A 464 1.53 -2.86 -7.95
N PRO A 465 0.77 -2.71 -9.04
CA PRO A 465 -0.43 -3.50 -9.25
C PRO A 465 -0.14 -5.01 -9.07
N TYR A 466 -0.87 -5.67 -8.17
CA TYR A 466 -0.51 -7.00 -7.64
C TYR A 466 -0.13 -8.04 -8.71
N PHE A 467 -0.80 -8.04 -9.87
CA PHE A 467 -0.54 -8.98 -10.97
C PHE A 467 0.83 -8.83 -11.67
N ILE A 468 1.50 -7.68 -11.49
CA ILE A 468 2.87 -7.40 -11.97
C ILE A 468 3.81 -7.04 -10.82
N ALA A 469 3.35 -7.13 -9.57
CA ALA A 469 4.16 -6.80 -8.42
C ALA A 469 5.32 -7.80 -8.28
N PRO A 470 6.55 -7.31 -8.05
CA PRO A 470 7.68 -8.20 -7.82
C PRO A 470 7.51 -8.93 -6.48
N SER A 471 8.21 -10.06 -6.33
CA SER A 471 8.20 -10.83 -5.07
C SER A 471 8.61 -10.00 -3.86
N GLN A 472 9.43 -8.96 -4.07
CA GLN A 472 9.86 -8.00 -3.06
C GLN A 472 8.70 -7.27 -2.40
N GLN A 473 7.57 -7.06 -3.10
CA GLN A 473 6.39 -6.38 -2.57
C GLN A 473 5.32 -7.36 -2.05
N THR A 474 5.33 -8.62 -2.49
CA THR A 474 4.29 -9.60 -2.15
C THR A 474 4.72 -10.63 -1.12
N LEU A 475 6.00 -11.00 -1.05
CA LEU A 475 6.53 -11.92 -0.04
C LEU A 475 6.88 -11.18 1.25
N ILE A 476 6.22 -11.58 2.33
CA ILE A 476 6.24 -10.89 3.63
C ILE A 476 6.77 -11.80 4.75
N PRO A 477 7.39 -11.25 5.80
CA PRO A 477 7.71 -11.99 7.00
C PRO A 477 6.43 -12.39 7.75
N PHE A 478 6.38 -13.63 8.22
CA PHE A 478 5.36 -14.14 9.13
C PHE A 478 6.05 -14.88 10.26
N ILE A 479 5.89 -14.37 11.48
CA ILE A 479 6.59 -14.85 12.67
C ILE A 479 5.58 -15.10 13.79
N THR A 480 5.74 -16.19 14.52
CA THR A 480 4.95 -16.45 15.73
C THR A 480 5.82 -16.80 16.91
N TRP A 481 5.26 -16.54 18.09
CA TRP A 481 5.81 -16.97 19.36
C TRP A 481 4.68 -17.44 20.27
N PHE A 482 4.94 -18.48 21.05
CA PHE A 482 3.96 -19.08 21.96
C PHE A 482 4.60 -19.32 23.33
N ALA A 483 3.94 -18.87 24.39
CA ALA A 483 4.34 -19.19 25.75
C ALA A 483 4.20 -20.71 25.99
N PRO A 484 5.05 -21.33 26.84
CA PRO A 484 4.93 -22.75 27.19
C PRO A 484 3.52 -23.14 27.66
N GLU A 485 2.86 -22.27 28.42
CA GLU A 485 1.49 -22.49 28.89
C GLU A 485 0.47 -22.39 27.77
N TYR A 486 0.64 -21.48 26.81
CA TYR A 486 -0.21 -21.44 25.64
C TYR A 486 -0.16 -22.77 24.88
N VAL A 487 1.05 -23.31 24.68
CA VAL A 487 1.26 -24.60 23.99
C VAL A 487 0.58 -25.73 24.76
N ALA A 488 0.79 -25.79 26.08
CA ALA A 488 0.20 -26.82 26.94
C ALA A 488 -1.32 -26.78 26.95
N ASP A 489 -1.91 -25.58 27.03
CA ASP A 489 -3.34 -25.40 27.25
C ASP A 489 -4.17 -25.49 25.96
N THR A 490 -3.60 -25.06 24.83
CA THR A 490 -4.26 -25.12 23.52
C THR A 490 -4.01 -26.44 22.79
N GLY A 491 -3.07 -27.26 23.27
CA GLY A 491 -2.67 -28.50 22.61
C GLY A 491 -1.99 -28.25 21.26
N LEU A 492 -1.35 -27.09 21.08
CA LEU A 492 -0.55 -26.78 19.91
C LEU A 492 0.75 -27.59 19.93
N ASN A 493 1.10 -28.21 18.80
CA ASN A 493 2.37 -28.93 18.66
C ASN A 493 3.38 -28.06 17.90
N LEU A 494 4.35 -27.49 18.65
CA LEU A 494 5.40 -26.64 18.06
C LEU A 494 6.31 -27.38 17.09
N ASP A 495 6.62 -28.66 17.35
CA ASP A 495 7.46 -29.45 16.43
C ASP A 495 6.75 -29.76 15.11
N CYS A 496 5.42 -29.88 15.14
CA CYS A 496 4.60 -29.93 13.93
C CYS A 496 4.67 -28.60 13.18
N LEU A 497 4.47 -27.46 13.86
CA LEU A 497 4.53 -26.14 13.22
C LEU A 497 5.88 -25.91 12.53
N ARG A 498 6.99 -26.16 13.24
CA ARG A 498 8.36 -26.01 12.72
C ARG A 498 8.64 -26.84 11.47
N LYS A 499 7.96 -27.97 11.28
CA LYS A 499 8.10 -28.81 10.07
C LYS A 499 7.34 -28.29 8.86
N THR A 500 6.38 -27.39 9.07
CA THR A 500 5.52 -26.87 8.01
C THR A 500 5.88 -25.46 7.60
N THR A 501 6.90 -24.81 8.17
CA THR A 501 7.20 -23.38 7.94
C THR A 501 7.47 -22.99 6.49
N ALA A 502 7.86 -23.94 5.65
CA ALA A 502 8.07 -23.77 4.22
C ALA A 502 6.81 -24.04 3.36
N GLU A 503 5.70 -24.45 3.98
CA GLU A 503 4.42 -24.60 3.27
C GLU A 503 3.79 -23.22 3.01
N PRO A 504 3.17 -23.02 1.83
CA PRO A 504 2.60 -21.73 1.46
C PRO A 504 1.60 -21.21 2.49
N SER A 505 1.75 -19.94 2.83
CA SER A 505 0.83 -19.20 3.69
C SER A 505 0.49 -17.86 3.04
N SER A 506 -0.59 -17.24 3.47
CA SER A 506 -0.94 -15.90 3.03
C SER A 506 -1.72 -15.15 4.10
N HIS A 507 -2.01 -13.89 3.84
CA HIS A 507 -2.98 -13.11 4.62
C HIS A 507 -4.36 -13.75 4.72
N ASP A 508 -4.74 -14.63 3.78
CA ASP A 508 -5.99 -15.39 3.83
C ASP A 508 -6.08 -16.24 5.11
N ASN A 509 -4.92 -16.58 5.69
CA ASN A 509 -4.86 -17.39 6.89
C ASN A 509 -5.11 -16.60 8.18
N LEU A 510 -4.86 -15.28 8.23
CA LEU A 510 -4.82 -14.53 9.50
C LEU A 510 -6.16 -14.62 10.24
N PHE A 511 -7.27 -14.33 9.55
CA PHE A 511 -8.62 -14.35 10.12
C PHE A 511 -8.89 -15.67 10.84
N HIS A 512 -8.69 -16.79 10.15
CA HIS A 512 -9.00 -18.11 10.68
C HIS A 512 -7.98 -18.56 11.74
N THR A 513 -6.71 -18.25 11.53
CA THR A 513 -5.63 -18.58 12.44
C THR A 513 -5.83 -17.90 13.80
N VAL A 514 -6.17 -16.60 13.84
CA VAL A 514 -6.39 -15.89 15.11
C VAL A 514 -7.65 -16.36 15.83
N LEU A 515 -8.76 -16.63 15.11
CA LEU A 515 -9.95 -17.26 15.73
C LEU A 515 -9.59 -18.59 16.39
N GLY A 516 -8.79 -19.40 15.69
CA GLY A 516 -8.29 -20.66 16.19
C GLY A 516 -7.33 -20.50 17.37
N MET A 517 -6.43 -19.51 17.33
CA MET A 517 -5.53 -19.19 18.43
C MET A 517 -6.27 -18.79 19.71
N MET A 518 -7.46 -18.19 19.56
CA MET A 518 -8.33 -17.81 20.67
C MET A 518 -9.35 -18.89 21.05
N ALA A 519 -9.29 -20.08 20.43
CA ALA A 519 -10.24 -21.19 20.58
C ALA A 519 -11.71 -20.78 20.39
N VAL A 520 -11.96 -19.89 19.43
CA VAL A 520 -13.30 -19.43 19.07
C VAL A 520 -13.93 -20.43 18.10
N LYS A 521 -15.15 -20.86 18.43
CA LYS A 521 -15.99 -21.67 17.54
C LYS A 521 -17.09 -20.78 16.96
N THR A 522 -17.17 -20.73 15.63
CA THR A 522 -18.18 -19.98 14.87
C THR A 522 -18.33 -20.58 13.48
N SER A 523 -19.50 -20.40 12.88
CA SER A 523 -19.76 -20.66 11.46
C SER A 523 -18.87 -19.85 10.50
N ALA A 524 -18.28 -18.74 10.94
CA ALA A 524 -17.34 -17.94 10.14
C ALA A 524 -15.91 -18.53 10.06
N TYR A 525 -15.61 -19.56 10.85
CA TYR A 525 -14.29 -20.17 10.90
C TYR A 525 -14.16 -21.31 9.89
N ASP A 526 -13.22 -21.19 8.96
CA ASP A 526 -12.77 -22.23 8.05
C ASP A 526 -11.45 -22.84 8.55
N GLN A 527 -11.50 -24.11 8.94
CA GLN A 527 -10.34 -24.85 9.44
C GLN A 527 -9.26 -25.04 8.35
N THR A 528 -9.62 -25.02 7.07
CA THR A 528 -8.65 -25.20 5.97
C THR A 528 -7.78 -23.97 5.76
N LEU A 529 -8.24 -22.80 6.21
CA LEU A 529 -7.51 -21.53 6.17
C LEU A 529 -6.82 -21.22 7.49
N ASP A 530 -7.03 -21.99 8.55
CA ASP A 530 -6.28 -21.85 9.80
C ASP A 530 -4.90 -22.53 9.68
N ARG A 531 -3.86 -21.70 9.69
CA ARG A 531 -2.49 -22.13 9.48
C ARG A 531 -2.00 -23.12 10.54
N PHE A 532 -2.61 -23.12 11.74
CA PHE A 532 -2.19 -23.94 12.87
C PHE A 532 -3.14 -25.12 13.13
N ALA A 533 -4.21 -25.28 12.34
CA ALA A 533 -5.23 -26.31 12.53
C ALA A 533 -4.62 -27.72 12.58
N ALA A 534 -3.77 -28.05 11.61
CA ALA A 534 -3.18 -29.38 11.47
C ALA A 534 -2.23 -29.75 12.63
N CYS A 535 -1.72 -28.75 13.34
CA CYS A 535 -0.80 -28.93 14.46
C CYS A 535 -1.47 -28.79 15.83
N ARG A 536 -2.80 -28.62 15.90
CA ARG A 536 -3.55 -28.67 17.15
C ARG A 536 -4.13 -30.05 17.37
N THR A 537 -3.84 -30.64 18.54
CA THR A 537 -4.57 -31.83 18.96
C THR A 537 -6.04 -31.47 19.21
N PRO A 538 -7.02 -32.27 18.74
CA PRO A 538 -8.42 -32.05 19.09
C PRO A 538 -8.55 -32.03 20.61
N HIS A 539 -9.10 -30.95 21.17
CA HIS A 539 -9.37 -30.88 22.60
C HIS A 539 -10.17 -32.13 22.97
N ARG A 540 -9.62 -32.94 23.91
CA ARG A 540 -10.39 -33.99 24.56
C ARG A 540 -11.52 -33.30 25.30
N VAL A 541 -12.70 -33.26 24.69
CA VAL A 541 -13.94 -32.96 25.40
C VAL A 541 -14.00 -34.00 26.51
N ALA A 542 -13.75 -33.58 27.75
CA ALA A 542 -14.01 -34.41 28.90
C ALA A 542 -15.52 -34.69 28.89
N SER A 543 -15.89 -35.89 28.47
CA SER A 543 -17.23 -36.43 28.63
C SER A 543 -17.49 -36.54 30.13
N ASN A 544 -18.23 -35.58 30.67
CA ASN A 544 -18.92 -35.70 31.95
C ASN A 544 -20.42 -35.66 31.70
#